data_AF-A0A1L9WTV1-F1
#
_entry.id   AF-A0A1L9WTV1-F1
#
_cell.length_a   1.000
_cell.length_b   1.000
_cell.length_c   1.000
_cell.angle_alpha   90.00
_cell.angle_beta   90.00
_cell.angle_gamma   90.00
#
_symmetry.space_group_name_H-M   'P 1'
#
loop_
_entity.id
_entity.type
_entity.pdbx_description
1 polymer ?
#
loop_
_entity_poly.entity_id
_entity_poly.type
_entity_poly.pdbx_seq_one_letter_code
_entity_poly.pdbx_strand_id
1 'polypeptide(L)'
;MGAQYLSFHCTYTIPVAALLTIFYYPFFTRRDICKITFLDILVVTATIPWDSNLIRHGIWSYPPDATFNRSLYNIPLEEVAFFVLQTSITGLMYCTCSKVLVLPMYLPVRPVRRTRNLGGLGLVGLFAIGMICFDAGLPVHHRSAMAAGVWLIAPAMQLGVHVVALEIEEMLFFPVTNVMIVFGLIGFDYACAMAEYTTICTGVAPGTTRDAVKDVLQAMIHPPAIQASVITNLQQAVARLHEKSQSMFVGSALFQGSVRVDLIYVYSFCRVIDDLIDDA
;
A
#
# COMPACT_ATOMS: atom_id res chain seq x y z
N MET A 1 23.87 25.56 4.11
CA MET A 1 24.37 24.20 4.38
C MET A 1 23.18 23.32 4.72
N GLY A 2 22.97 22.23 3.98
CA GLY A 2 22.03 21.14 4.30
C GLY A 2 20.53 21.37 4.05
N ALA A 3 20.12 22.58 3.65
CA ALA A 3 18.69 22.93 3.59
C ALA A 3 17.96 22.43 2.33
N GLN A 4 18.66 21.95 1.31
CA GLN A 4 18.04 21.58 0.04
C GLN A 4 17.15 20.35 0.19
N TYR A 5 17.66 19.29 0.83
CA TYR A 5 16.87 18.08 1.03
C TYR A 5 15.72 18.30 2.04
N LEU A 6 15.97 19.08 3.09
CA LEU A 6 14.89 19.49 4.00
C LEU A 6 13.82 20.35 3.29
N SER A 7 14.22 21.27 2.42
CA SER A 7 13.28 22.07 1.62
C SER A 7 12.43 21.17 0.74
N PHE A 8 13.03 20.15 0.13
CA PHE A 8 12.28 19.15 -0.63
C PHE A 8 11.20 18.48 0.22
N HIS A 9 11.53 18.06 1.44
CA HIS A 9 10.53 17.48 2.34
C HIS A 9 9.41 18.45 2.68
N CYS A 10 9.75 19.68 3.04
CA CYS A 10 8.80 20.72 3.41
C CYS A 10 7.88 21.14 2.26
N THR A 11 8.34 21.05 1.01
CA THR A 11 7.55 21.42 -0.16
C THR A 11 6.71 20.26 -0.69
N TYR A 12 7.25 19.04 -0.71
CA TYR A 12 6.64 17.94 -1.46
C TYR A 12 6.13 16.80 -0.60
N THR A 13 6.92 16.28 0.35
CA THR A 13 6.53 15.05 1.06
C THR A 13 5.67 15.35 2.29
N ILE A 14 6.09 16.30 3.13
CA ILE A 14 5.40 16.60 4.40
C ILE A 14 3.99 17.16 4.15
N PRO A 15 3.77 18.14 3.24
CA PRO A 15 2.42 18.64 2.99
C PRO A 15 1.48 17.57 2.49
N VAL A 16 1.93 16.71 1.57
CA VAL A 16 1.11 15.61 1.03
C VAL A 16 0.79 14.58 2.11
N ALA A 17 1.79 14.16 2.89
CA ALA A 17 1.59 13.23 4.01
C ALA A 17 0.61 13.81 5.04
N ALA A 18 0.77 15.08 5.41
CA ALA A 18 -0.10 15.76 6.37
C ALA A 18 -1.53 15.87 5.86
N LEU A 19 -1.72 16.32 4.61
CA LEU A 19 -3.04 16.41 3.99
C LEU A 19 -3.73 15.05 3.95
N LEU A 20 -3.07 14.01 3.42
CA LEU A 20 -3.63 12.66 3.38
C LEU A 20 -3.97 12.14 4.79
N THR A 21 -3.10 12.39 5.77
CA THR A 21 -3.35 12.00 7.16
C THR A 21 -4.57 12.72 7.74
N ILE A 22 -4.72 14.02 7.51
CA ILE A 22 -5.87 14.82 7.99
C ILE A 22 -7.16 14.32 7.35
N PHE A 23 -7.18 14.12 6.03
CA PHE A 23 -8.36 13.64 5.32
C PHE A 23 -8.75 12.21 5.71
N TYR A 24 -7.77 11.34 5.91
CA TYR A 24 -8.00 9.96 6.31
C TYR A 24 -8.21 9.80 7.83
N TYR A 25 -7.92 10.84 8.62
CA TYR A 25 -7.96 10.83 10.08
C TYR A 25 -9.23 10.19 10.69
N PRO A 26 -10.45 10.60 10.29
CA PRO A 26 -11.68 10.05 10.87
C PRO A 26 -11.91 8.57 10.52
N PHE A 27 -11.20 8.05 9.52
CA PHE A 27 -11.34 6.67 9.03
C PHE A 27 -10.19 5.77 9.48
N PHE A 28 -9.21 6.28 10.23
CA PHE A 28 -8.11 5.45 10.72
C PHE A 28 -8.62 4.30 11.56
N THR A 29 -8.04 3.15 11.30
CA THR A 29 -8.26 1.98 12.10
C THR A 29 -6.95 1.41 12.61
N ARG A 30 -7.01 0.62 13.68
CA ARG A 30 -5.82 -0.04 14.25
C ARG A 30 -5.10 -0.88 13.20
N ARG A 31 -5.85 -1.56 12.35
CA ARG A 31 -5.29 -2.35 11.24
C ARG A 31 -4.51 -1.50 10.24
N ASP A 32 -5.02 -0.31 9.89
CA ASP A 32 -4.34 0.58 8.94
C ASP A 32 -3.01 1.08 9.52
N ILE A 33 -3.02 1.48 10.79
CA ILE A 33 -1.80 1.89 11.51
C ILE A 33 -0.80 0.73 11.57
N CYS A 34 -1.23 -0.45 12.02
CA CYS A 34 -0.36 -1.62 12.09
C CYS A 34 0.23 -1.98 10.73
N LYS A 35 -0.57 -1.91 9.66
CA LYS A 35 -0.13 -2.19 8.28
C LYS A 35 0.96 -1.21 7.83
N ILE A 36 0.72 0.09 7.98
CA ILE A 36 1.66 1.13 7.55
C ILE A 36 2.94 1.06 8.40
N THR A 37 2.82 0.99 9.72
CA THR A 37 3.98 0.88 10.62
C THR A 37 4.79 -0.39 10.38
N PHE A 38 4.14 -1.54 10.16
CA PHE A 38 4.83 -2.77 9.80
C PHE A 38 5.65 -2.59 8.52
N LEU A 39 5.06 -1.93 7.52
CA LEU A 39 5.74 -1.72 6.25
C LEU A 39 6.88 -0.70 6.37
N ASP A 40 6.72 0.38 7.14
CA ASP A 40 7.81 1.33 7.44
C ASP A 40 9.00 0.62 8.11
N ILE A 41 8.73 -0.23 9.11
CA ILE A 41 9.78 -1.04 9.77
C ILE A 41 10.46 -1.95 8.77
N LEU A 42 9.69 -2.63 7.92
CA LEU A 42 10.23 -3.55 6.91
C LEU A 42 11.10 -2.80 5.90
N VAL A 43 10.61 -1.68 5.36
CA VAL A 43 11.35 -0.86 4.40
C VAL A 43 12.64 -0.36 5.02
N VAL A 44 12.59 0.26 6.20
CA VAL A 44 13.79 0.80 6.86
C VAL A 44 14.81 -0.29 7.19
N THR A 45 14.36 -1.45 7.70
CA THR A 45 15.28 -2.55 8.02
C THR A 45 15.89 -3.21 6.78
N ALA A 46 15.16 -3.25 5.66
CA ALA A 46 15.65 -3.82 4.40
C ALA A 46 16.56 -2.85 3.62
N THR A 47 16.23 -1.55 3.58
CA THR A 47 16.98 -0.56 2.79
C THR A 47 18.26 -0.11 3.47
N ILE A 48 18.27 0.04 4.82
CA ILE A 48 19.45 0.54 5.54
C ILE A 48 20.73 -0.25 5.20
N PRO A 49 20.78 -1.60 5.30
CA PRO A 49 22.00 -2.34 5.01
C PRO A 49 22.42 -2.23 3.54
N TRP A 50 21.44 -2.26 2.62
CA TRP A 50 21.68 -2.25 1.19
C TRP A 50 22.17 -0.88 0.70
N ASP A 51 21.46 0.19 1.03
CA ASP A 51 21.82 1.55 0.58
C ASP A 51 23.14 2.00 1.18
N SER A 52 23.39 1.64 2.44
CA SER A 52 24.68 1.88 3.06
C SER A 52 25.82 1.14 2.34
N ASN A 53 25.56 -0.05 1.82
CA ASN A 53 26.52 -0.79 1.02
C ASN A 53 26.77 -0.12 -0.35
N LEU A 54 25.72 0.41 -1.00
CA LEU A 54 25.84 1.17 -2.25
C LEU A 54 26.67 2.44 -2.06
N ILE A 55 26.46 3.16 -0.97
CA ILE A 55 27.23 4.37 -0.62
C ILE A 55 28.70 4.04 -0.37
N ARG A 56 29.00 2.94 0.36
CA ARG A 56 30.37 2.50 0.64
C ARG A 56 31.17 2.16 -0.61
N HIS A 57 30.52 1.61 -1.63
CA HIS A 57 31.14 1.27 -2.90
C HIS A 57 31.19 2.44 -3.89
N GLY A 58 30.73 3.63 -3.48
CA GLY A 58 30.70 4.82 -4.31
C GLY A 58 29.74 4.73 -5.49
N ILE A 59 28.80 3.78 -5.46
CA ILE A 59 27.74 3.64 -6.48
C ILE A 59 26.70 4.75 -6.32
N TRP A 60 26.47 5.14 -5.07
CA TRP A 60 25.51 6.15 -4.68
C TRP A 60 26.18 7.23 -3.84
N SER A 61 25.86 8.50 -4.11
CA SER A 61 26.46 9.62 -3.40
C SER A 61 25.48 10.76 -3.19
N TYR A 62 25.71 11.53 -2.12
CA TYR A 62 24.96 12.73 -1.80
C TYR A 62 25.91 13.93 -1.78
N PRO A 63 25.54 15.10 -2.34
CA PRO A 63 26.35 16.29 -2.21
C PRO A 63 26.54 16.67 -0.74
N PRO A 64 27.76 17.04 -0.32
CA PRO A 64 28.04 17.42 1.07
C PRO A 64 27.24 18.64 1.52
N ASP A 65 26.80 19.48 0.58
CA ASP A 65 26.04 20.70 0.87
C ASP A 65 24.52 20.47 0.93
N ALA A 66 24.04 19.31 0.46
CA ALA A 66 22.62 18.99 0.32
C ALA A 66 21.98 18.48 1.62
N THR A 67 22.79 17.90 2.52
CA THR A 67 22.33 17.24 3.77
C THR A 67 22.94 17.89 5.01
N PHE A 68 22.33 17.69 6.18
CA PHE A 68 22.85 18.19 7.47
C PHE A 68 24.02 17.37 8.03
N ASN A 69 24.64 16.50 7.23
CA ASN A 69 25.78 15.65 7.59
C ASN A 69 25.53 14.78 8.84
N ARG A 70 24.27 14.44 9.12
CA ARG A 70 23.88 13.43 10.10
C ARG A 70 23.47 12.19 9.35
N SER A 71 24.10 11.06 9.66
CA SER A 71 23.83 9.81 8.97
C SER A 71 23.51 8.67 9.92
N LEU A 72 22.65 7.77 9.45
CA LEU A 72 22.38 6.47 10.04
C LEU A 72 23.03 5.41 9.14
N TYR A 73 24.05 4.73 9.65
CA TYR A 73 24.76 3.65 8.93
C TYR A 73 25.41 4.04 7.58
N ASN A 74 25.66 5.34 7.35
CA ASN A 74 26.17 6.03 6.13
C ASN A 74 25.10 6.72 5.27
N ILE A 75 23.82 6.53 5.60
CA ILE A 75 22.70 7.14 4.89
C ILE A 75 22.30 8.44 5.60
N PRO A 76 22.13 9.58 4.92
CA PRO A 76 21.63 10.81 5.54
C PRO A 76 20.29 10.62 6.25
N LEU A 77 20.05 11.32 7.37
CA LEU A 77 18.77 11.17 8.10
C LEU A 77 17.56 11.63 7.26
N GLU A 78 17.76 12.58 6.38
CA GLU A 78 16.76 13.08 5.42
C GLU A 78 16.32 11.97 4.46
N GLU A 79 17.26 11.13 4.02
CA GLU A 79 16.97 9.95 3.19
C GLU A 79 16.14 8.91 3.95
N VAL A 80 16.47 8.65 5.22
CA VAL A 80 15.66 7.76 6.07
C VAL A 80 14.25 8.33 6.25
N ALA A 81 14.12 9.65 6.42
CA ALA A 81 12.84 10.33 6.49
C ALA A 81 12.07 10.21 5.17
N PHE A 82 12.76 10.24 4.02
CA PHE A 82 12.16 10.01 2.71
C PHE A 82 11.54 8.61 2.61
N PHE A 83 12.25 7.56 3.02
CA PHE A 83 11.71 6.19 3.00
C PHE A 83 10.42 6.06 3.81
N VAL A 84 10.39 6.63 5.01
CA VAL A 84 9.22 6.59 5.89
C VAL A 84 8.08 7.43 5.33
N LEU A 85 8.35 8.66 4.88
CA LEU A 85 7.31 9.55 4.35
C LEU A 85 6.72 8.99 3.05
N GLN A 86 7.53 8.49 2.13
CA GLN A 86 7.06 7.88 0.88
C GLN A 86 6.20 6.64 1.15
N THR A 87 6.65 5.76 2.05
CA THR A 87 5.92 4.54 2.42
C THR A 87 4.60 4.89 3.09
N SER A 88 4.60 5.86 4.00
CA SER A 88 3.39 6.37 4.66
C SER A 88 2.39 7.00 3.67
N ILE A 89 2.84 7.87 2.75
CA ILE A 89 1.99 8.50 1.72
C ILE A 89 1.32 7.42 0.86
N THR A 90 2.10 6.46 0.38
CA THR A 90 1.62 5.36 -0.46
C THR A 90 0.66 4.46 0.31
N GLY A 91 0.98 4.15 1.57
CA GLY A 91 0.13 3.40 2.48
C GLY A 91 -1.22 4.08 2.73
N LEU A 92 -1.23 5.38 2.99
CA LEU A 92 -2.45 6.18 3.17
C LEU A 92 -3.32 6.19 1.91
N MET A 93 -2.70 6.38 0.75
CA MET A 93 -3.42 6.39 -0.51
C MET A 93 -4.03 5.02 -0.82
N TYR A 94 -3.25 3.96 -0.59
CA TYR A 94 -3.73 2.58 -0.71
C TYR A 94 -4.91 2.31 0.24
N CYS A 95 -4.80 2.70 1.52
CA CYS A 95 -5.87 2.51 2.51
C CYS A 95 -7.15 3.26 2.10
N THR A 96 -7.03 4.46 1.55
CA THR A 96 -8.16 5.24 1.02
C THR A 96 -8.86 4.48 -0.12
N CYS A 97 -8.10 3.90 -1.05
CA CYS A 97 -8.66 3.16 -2.19
C CYS A 97 -9.23 1.80 -1.80
N SER A 98 -8.69 1.15 -0.77
CA SER A 98 -9.04 -0.22 -0.37
C SER A 98 -10.09 -0.29 0.74
N LYS A 99 -10.44 0.82 1.40
CA LYS A 99 -11.29 0.85 2.59
C LYS A 99 -12.62 0.13 2.44
N VAL A 100 -13.26 0.31 1.28
CA VAL A 100 -14.58 -0.24 0.98
C VAL A 100 -14.52 -1.74 0.68
N LEU A 101 -13.34 -2.31 0.42
CA LEU A 101 -13.20 -3.71 0.05
C LEU A 101 -13.47 -4.64 1.24
N VAL A 102 -14.22 -5.71 0.98
CA VAL A 102 -14.40 -6.84 1.91
C VAL A 102 -13.38 -7.90 1.52
N LEU A 103 -12.24 -7.90 2.19
CA LEU A 103 -11.04 -8.62 1.73
C LEU A 103 -11.21 -10.14 1.58
N PRO A 104 -11.91 -10.88 2.48
CA PRO A 104 -12.08 -12.32 2.34
C PRO A 104 -12.79 -12.73 1.05
N MET A 105 -13.61 -11.84 0.48
CA MET A 105 -14.31 -12.08 -0.79
C MET A 105 -13.35 -12.31 -1.98
N TYR A 106 -12.18 -11.69 -1.93
CA TYR A 106 -11.20 -11.70 -3.03
C TYR A 106 -10.19 -12.85 -2.92
N LEU A 107 -10.35 -13.74 -1.93
CA LEU A 107 -9.50 -14.90 -1.78
C LEU A 107 -9.64 -15.84 -3.00
N PRO A 108 -8.52 -16.30 -3.59
CA PRO A 108 -8.56 -17.07 -4.82
C PRO A 108 -9.06 -18.50 -4.58
N VAL A 109 -10.31 -18.78 -4.95
CA VAL A 109 -10.88 -20.14 -4.96
C VAL A 109 -10.19 -21.04 -6.01
N ARG A 110 -9.66 -20.43 -7.08
CA ARG A 110 -8.80 -21.07 -8.09
C ARG A 110 -7.64 -20.14 -8.42
N PRO A 111 -6.45 -20.65 -8.82
CA PRO A 111 -5.35 -19.81 -9.27
C PRO A 111 -5.74 -19.09 -10.57
N VAL A 112 -6.19 -17.83 -10.48
CA VAL A 112 -6.60 -17.05 -11.66
C VAL A 112 -5.39 -16.36 -12.27
N ARG A 113 -4.70 -17.08 -13.17
CA ARG A 113 -3.51 -16.57 -13.90
C ARG A 113 -3.82 -15.33 -14.76
N ARG A 114 -5.08 -15.14 -15.18
CA ARG A 114 -5.51 -14.09 -16.13
C ARG A 114 -5.75 -12.72 -15.47
N THR A 115 -6.39 -12.65 -14.31
CA THR A 115 -6.59 -11.39 -13.55
C THR A 115 -5.28 -10.85 -13.01
N ARG A 116 -4.34 -11.71 -12.61
CA ARG A 116 -2.98 -11.30 -12.24
C ARG A 116 -2.25 -10.57 -13.37
N ASN A 117 -2.37 -11.06 -14.61
CA ASN A 117 -1.74 -10.46 -15.77
C ASN A 117 -2.41 -9.14 -16.17
N LEU A 118 -3.74 -9.03 -16.06
CA LEU A 118 -4.49 -7.79 -16.30
C LEU A 118 -4.19 -6.71 -15.26
N GLY A 119 -4.07 -7.08 -13.97
CA GLY A 119 -3.64 -6.16 -12.91
C GLY A 119 -2.21 -5.68 -13.11
N GLY A 120 -1.30 -6.56 -13.53
CA GLY A 120 0.07 -6.19 -13.92
C GLY A 120 0.10 -5.21 -15.10
N LEU A 121 -0.70 -5.46 -16.14
CA LEU A 121 -0.83 -4.54 -17.28
C LEU A 121 -1.46 -3.19 -16.89
N GLY A 122 -2.41 -3.17 -15.96
CA GLY A 122 -3.01 -1.95 -15.43
C GLY A 122 -2.01 -1.08 -14.66
N LEU A 123 -1.13 -1.70 -13.86
CA LEU A 123 -0.03 -1.00 -13.19
C LEU A 123 0.97 -0.39 -14.18
N VAL A 124 1.31 -1.12 -15.25
CA VAL A 124 2.15 -0.60 -16.34
C VAL A 124 1.46 0.56 -17.08
N GLY A 125 0.13 0.47 -17.29
CA GLY A 125 -0.65 1.54 -17.89
C GLY A 125 -0.72 2.81 -17.04
N LEU A 126 -0.95 2.68 -15.73
CA LEU A 126 -0.92 3.80 -14.78
C LEU A 126 0.47 4.45 -14.72
N PHE A 127 1.53 3.64 -14.78
CA PHE A 127 2.89 4.14 -14.89
C PHE A 127 3.10 4.95 -16.16
N ALA A 128 2.66 4.45 -17.32
CA ALA A 128 2.71 5.18 -18.59
C ALA A 128 1.89 6.49 -18.57
N ILE A 129 0.72 6.50 -17.92
CA ILE A 129 -0.09 7.71 -17.74
C ILE A 129 0.63 8.72 -16.83
N GLY A 130 1.26 8.26 -15.74
CA GLY A 130 2.09 9.10 -14.89
C GLY A 130 3.23 9.77 -15.67
N MET A 131 3.88 9.03 -16.57
CA MET A 131 4.90 9.54 -17.48
C MET A 131 4.35 10.58 -18.46
N ILE A 132 3.18 10.32 -19.06
CA ILE A 132 2.52 11.26 -19.98
C ILE A 132 2.08 12.54 -19.26
N CYS A 133 1.55 12.43 -18.04
CA CYS A 133 1.17 13.59 -17.22
C CYS A 133 2.39 14.41 -16.76
N PHE A 134 3.52 13.76 -16.54
CA PHE A 134 4.81 14.41 -16.29
C PHE A 134 5.31 15.15 -17.54
N ASP A 135 5.20 14.52 -18.71
CA ASP A 135 5.56 15.11 -20.01
C ASP A 135 4.63 16.27 -20.44
N ALA A 136 3.35 16.22 -20.05
CA ALA A 136 2.33 17.20 -20.44
C ALA A 136 2.39 18.54 -19.67
N GLY A 137 3.37 18.74 -18.78
CA GLY A 137 3.70 20.06 -18.24
C GLY A 137 2.57 20.74 -17.47
N LEU A 138 2.13 20.16 -16.34
CA LEU A 138 1.48 20.97 -15.32
C LEU A 138 2.50 21.99 -14.76
N PRO A 139 2.15 23.28 -14.64
CA PRO A 139 3.09 24.33 -14.27
C PRO A 139 3.38 24.28 -12.77
N VAL A 140 4.24 23.36 -12.35
CA VAL A 140 4.73 23.29 -10.97
C VAL A 140 6.23 23.16 -11.00
N HIS A 141 6.95 24.26 -11.27
CA HIS A 141 8.34 24.53 -10.88
C HIS A 141 9.31 23.31 -10.77
N HIS A 142 9.19 22.34 -11.68
CA HIS A 142 9.73 20.98 -11.54
C HIS A 142 11.18 20.92 -12.05
N ARG A 143 12.00 21.90 -11.66
CA ARG A 143 13.41 22.00 -12.02
C ARG A 143 14.32 22.19 -10.80
N SER A 144 13.81 22.12 -9.59
CA SER A 144 14.55 22.57 -8.39
C SER A 144 14.86 21.50 -7.35
N ALA A 145 14.24 20.32 -7.39
CA ALA A 145 14.51 19.25 -6.42
C ALA A 145 15.40 18.14 -6.98
N MET A 146 15.07 17.58 -8.15
CA MET A 146 15.87 16.52 -8.79
C MET A 146 17.06 17.11 -9.56
N ALA A 147 16.91 18.29 -10.18
CA ALA A 147 18.02 19.01 -10.80
C ALA A 147 18.95 19.74 -9.81
N ALA A 148 18.68 19.64 -8.49
CA ALA A 148 19.60 20.11 -7.45
C ALA A 148 20.72 19.09 -7.15
N GLY A 149 20.73 17.93 -7.80
CA GLY A 149 21.79 16.92 -7.65
C GLY A 149 21.78 16.22 -6.30
N VAL A 150 20.64 16.19 -5.59
CA VAL A 150 20.55 15.58 -4.25
C VAL A 150 20.74 14.05 -4.33
N TRP A 151 20.34 13.45 -5.44
CA TRP A 151 20.46 12.02 -5.72
C TRP A 151 21.37 11.89 -6.94
N LEU A 152 22.59 11.37 -6.76
CA LEU A 152 23.54 11.19 -7.85
C LEU A 152 24.00 9.74 -7.89
N ILE A 153 23.59 9.04 -8.94
CA ILE A 153 24.17 7.74 -9.30
C ILE A 153 25.58 7.99 -9.85
N ALA A 154 26.53 7.12 -9.52
CA ALA A 154 27.89 7.25 -9.99
C ALA A 154 27.94 7.28 -11.54
N PRO A 155 28.66 8.25 -12.15
CA PRO A 155 28.72 8.39 -13.62
C PRO A 155 29.18 7.13 -14.37
N ALA A 156 29.91 6.24 -13.70
CA ALA A 156 30.42 4.99 -14.28
C ALA A 156 29.35 3.90 -14.44
N MET A 157 28.18 4.04 -13.82
CA MET A 157 27.11 3.02 -13.79
C MET A 157 25.82 3.47 -14.48
N GLN A 158 25.82 4.66 -15.08
CA GLN A 158 24.69 5.21 -15.82
C GLN A 158 24.61 4.56 -17.21
N LEU A 159 23.42 4.14 -17.63
CA LEU A 159 23.15 3.64 -18.98
C LEU A 159 23.28 4.76 -20.04
N GLY A 160 23.33 6.03 -19.62
CA GLY A 160 23.49 7.18 -20.51
C GLY A 160 22.24 7.51 -21.33
N VAL A 161 21.09 6.95 -20.95
CA VAL A 161 19.80 7.23 -21.60
C VAL A 161 19.08 8.31 -20.78
N HIS A 162 19.11 9.54 -21.30
CA HIS A 162 18.39 10.67 -20.72
C HIS A 162 17.04 10.84 -21.38
N VAL A 163 15.98 10.93 -20.57
CA VAL A 163 14.64 11.31 -21.02
C VAL A 163 14.31 12.69 -20.45
N VAL A 164 14.15 13.66 -21.34
CA VAL A 164 13.67 15.05 -21.09
C VAL A 164 14.55 15.94 -20.18
N ALA A 165 15.36 15.38 -19.28
CA ALA A 165 16.44 16.02 -18.51
C ALA A 165 16.98 15.09 -17.39
N LEU A 166 16.34 13.95 -17.14
CA LEU A 166 16.67 13.02 -16.06
C LEU A 166 17.15 11.68 -16.61
N GLU A 167 17.90 10.95 -15.79
CA GLU A 167 18.32 9.59 -16.10
C GLU A 167 17.15 8.61 -15.94
N ILE A 168 17.05 7.67 -16.86
CA ILE A 168 15.96 6.68 -16.87
C ILE A 168 15.94 5.86 -15.58
N GLU A 169 17.10 5.64 -14.98
CA GLU A 169 17.30 4.90 -13.73
C GLU A 169 16.62 5.61 -12.54
N GLU A 170 16.78 6.92 -12.46
CA GLU A 170 16.16 7.74 -11.41
C GLU A 170 14.63 7.81 -11.61
N MET A 171 14.17 7.90 -12.86
CA MET A 171 12.74 7.88 -13.19
C MET A 171 12.08 6.53 -12.89
N LEU A 172 12.80 5.40 -13.02
CA LEU A 172 12.30 4.07 -12.74
C LEU A 172 12.36 3.69 -11.26
N PHE A 173 13.22 4.34 -10.46
CA PHE A 173 13.35 4.03 -9.04
C PHE A 173 12.08 4.31 -8.23
N PHE A 174 11.51 5.51 -8.36
CA PHE A 174 10.27 5.89 -7.67
C PHE A 174 9.05 5.00 -7.99
N PRO A 175 8.71 4.69 -9.25
CA PRO A 175 7.57 3.83 -9.55
C PRO A 175 7.80 2.39 -9.09
N VAL A 176 9.02 1.84 -9.24
CA VAL A 176 9.34 0.48 -8.81
C VAL A 176 9.21 0.35 -7.30
N THR A 177 9.75 1.31 -6.53
CA THR A 177 9.63 1.30 -5.06
C THR A 177 8.18 1.43 -4.61
N ASN A 178 7.38 2.31 -5.23
CA ASN A 178 5.95 2.41 -4.93
C ASN A 178 5.17 1.14 -5.28
N VAL A 179 5.49 0.47 -6.38
CA VAL A 179 4.90 -0.83 -6.74
C VAL A 179 5.27 -1.90 -5.70
N MET A 180 6.51 -1.94 -5.25
CA MET A 180 6.95 -2.85 -4.18
C MET A 180 6.21 -2.60 -2.87
N ILE A 181 6.05 -1.33 -2.47
CA ILE A 181 5.27 -0.93 -1.29
C ILE A 181 3.83 -1.41 -1.41
N VAL A 182 3.17 -1.17 -2.56
CA VAL A 182 1.79 -1.63 -2.81
C VAL A 182 1.69 -3.15 -2.74
N PHE A 183 2.64 -3.89 -3.30
CA PHE A 183 2.67 -5.36 -3.14
C PHE A 183 2.83 -5.80 -1.69
N GLY A 184 3.64 -5.10 -0.90
CA GLY A 184 3.75 -5.33 0.55
C GLY A 184 2.42 -5.11 1.29
N LEU A 185 1.69 -4.04 0.95
CA LEU A 185 0.37 -3.75 1.51
C LEU A 185 -0.67 -4.80 1.13
N ILE A 186 -0.68 -5.23 -0.14
CA ILE A 186 -1.54 -6.33 -0.62
C ILE A 186 -1.20 -7.63 0.12
N GLY A 187 0.10 -7.92 0.32
CA GLY A 187 0.55 -9.09 1.08
C GLY A 187 0.04 -9.07 2.52
N PHE A 188 0.08 -7.91 3.19
CA PHE A 188 -0.48 -7.73 4.53
C PHE A 188 -2.00 -7.96 4.53
N ASP A 189 -2.73 -7.40 3.55
CA ASP A 189 -4.18 -7.58 3.46
C ASP A 189 -4.60 -9.00 3.15
N TYR A 190 -3.83 -9.71 2.31
CA TYR A 190 -4.01 -11.13 2.06
C TYR A 190 -3.83 -11.94 3.34
N ALA A 191 -2.82 -11.59 4.16
CA ALA A 191 -2.59 -12.21 5.46
C ALA A 191 -3.81 -12.08 6.38
N CYS A 192 -4.36 -10.88 6.58
CA CYS A 192 -5.53 -10.77 7.45
C CYS A 192 -6.80 -11.32 6.81
N ALA A 193 -6.96 -11.27 5.48
CA ALA A 193 -8.09 -11.90 4.80
C ALA A 193 -8.12 -13.41 5.05
N MET A 194 -6.93 -14.05 5.10
CA MET A 194 -6.79 -15.47 5.44
C MET A 194 -7.15 -15.75 6.91
N ALA A 195 -6.76 -14.87 7.83
CA ALA A 195 -7.15 -14.96 9.24
C ALA A 195 -8.68 -14.88 9.39
N GLU A 196 -9.30 -13.89 8.75
CA GLU A 196 -10.76 -13.70 8.75
C GLU A 196 -11.48 -14.89 8.14
N TYR A 197 -10.98 -15.42 7.00
CA TYR A 197 -11.53 -16.62 6.38
C TYR A 197 -11.49 -17.82 7.32
N THR A 198 -10.38 -18.02 8.04
CA THR A 198 -10.28 -19.08 9.04
C THR A 198 -11.33 -18.92 10.13
N THR A 199 -11.52 -17.71 10.65
CA THR A 199 -12.57 -17.42 11.64
C THR A 199 -13.98 -17.65 11.09
N ILE A 200 -14.25 -17.29 9.83
CA ILE A 200 -15.55 -17.55 9.17
C ILE A 200 -15.82 -19.06 9.10
N CYS A 201 -14.80 -19.87 8.79
CA CYS A 201 -14.95 -21.32 8.66
C CYS A 201 -15.07 -22.05 10.00
N THR A 202 -14.31 -21.64 11.02
CA THR A 202 -14.26 -22.34 12.31
C THR A 202 -15.22 -21.76 13.35
N GLY A 203 -15.67 -20.52 13.16
CA GLY A 203 -16.39 -19.75 14.18
C GLY A 203 -15.53 -19.37 15.40
N VAL A 204 -14.23 -19.68 15.37
CA VAL A 204 -13.32 -19.45 16.49
C VAL A 204 -12.42 -18.26 16.16
N ALA A 205 -12.54 -17.21 16.96
CA ALA A 205 -11.60 -16.09 16.92
C ALA A 205 -10.24 -16.53 17.50
N PRO A 206 -9.11 -15.99 17.00
CA PRO A 206 -7.80 -16.33 17.56
C PRO A 206 -7.73 -15.92 19.03
N GLY A 207 -7.29 -16.85 19.89
CA GLY A 207 -7.24 -16.64 21.34
C GLY A 207 -6.23 -15.57 21.77
N THR A 208 -5.09 -15.48 21.08
CA THR A 208 -4.07 -14.43 21.32
C THR A 208 -3.53 -13.85 20.01
N THR A 209 -2.95 -12.65 20.06
CA THR A 209 -2.28 -12.01 18.91
C THR A 209 -1.15 -12.88 18.34
N ARG A 210 -0.44 -13.62 19.20
CA ARG A 210 0.65 -14.51 18.78
C ARG A 210 0.13 -15.69 17.96
N ASP A 211 -0.99 -16.27 18.38
CA ASP A 211 -1.62 -17.38 17.68
C ASP A 211 -2.15 -16.91 16.32
N ALA A 212 -2.77 -15.73 16.26
CA ALA A 212 -3.19 -15.11 15.00
C ALA A 212 -2.02 -14.93 14.02
N VAL A 213 -0.88 -14.40 14.49
CA VAL A 213 0.31 -14.23 13.64
C VAL A 213 0.86 -15.57 13.18
N LYS A 214 0.92 -16.57 14.07
CA LYS A 214 1.39 -17.92 13.74
C LYS A 214 0.50 -18.57 12.69
N ASP A 215 -0.82 -18.51 12.86
CA ASP A 215 -1.80 -19.10 11.94
C ASP A 215 -1.73 -18.43 10.55
N VAL A 216 -1.57 -17.10 10.52
CA VAL A 216 -1.36 -16.35 9.28
C VAL A 216 -0.07 -16.75 8.58
N LEU A 217 1.05 -16.82 9.31
CA LEU A 217 2.33 -17.24 8.74
C LEU A 217 2.26 -18.68 8.22
N GLN A 218 1.63 -19.57 8.98
CA GLN A 218 1.42 -20.96 8.57
C GLN A 218 0.53 -21.04 7.33
N ALA A 219 -0.54 -20.24 7.24
CA ALA A 219 -1.40 -20.19 6.07
C ALA A 219 -0.73 -19.51 4.85
N MET A 220 0.26 -18.64 5.05
CA MET A 220 1.08 -18.10 3.97
C MET A 220 2.04 -19.14 3.38
N ILE A 221 2.61 -20.01 4.24
CA ILE A 221 3.53 -21.08 3.81
C ILE A 221 2.76 -22.27 3.22
N HIS A 222 1.65 -22.64 3.85
CA HIS A 222 0.78 -23.75 3.47
C HIS A 222 -0.67 -23.26 3.35
N PRO A 223 -1.04 -22.68 2.20
CA PRO A 223 -2.37 -22.11 2.01
C PRO A 223 -3.44 -23.20 2.16
N PRO A 224 -4.42 -23.02 3.06
CA PRO A 224 -5.51 -23.97 3.21
C PRO A 224 -6.37 -24.00 1.95
N ALA A 225 -7.01 -25.15 1.69
CA ALA A 225 -7.96 -25.26 0.59
C ALA A 225 -9.16 -24.34 0.82
N ILE A 226 -9.28 -23.30 0.00
CA ILE A 226 -10.35 -22.31 0.11
C ILE A 226 -11.64 -22.91 -0.45
N GLN A 227 -12.68 -22.98 0.39
CA GLN A 227 -13.98 -23.52 0.03
C GLN A 227 -14.74 -22.50 -0.82
N ALA A 228 -15.07 -22.90 -2.05
CA ALA A 228 -15.80 -22.05 -2.99
C ALA A 228 -17.15 -21.58 -2.46
N SER A 229 -17.85 -22.43 -1.71
CA SER A 229 -19.16 -22.13 -1.12
C SER A 229 -19.12 -20.95 -0.16
N VAL A 230 -18.13 -20.91 0.75
CA VAL A 230 -17.98 -19.83 1.73
C VAL A 230 -17.75 -18.49 1.02
N ILE A 231 -16.85 -18.47 0.03
CA ILE A 231 -16.56 -17.25 -0.75
C ILE A 231 -17.78 -16.80 -1.55
N THR A 232 -18.48 -17.74 -2.20
CA THR A 232 -19.68 -17.42 -3.00
C THR A 232 -20.80 -16.87 -2.12
N ASN A 233 -21.01 -17.44 -0.93
CA ASN A 233 -22.03 -16.96 0.01
C ASN A 233 -21.72 -15.54 0.49
N LEU A 234 -20.46 -15.26 0.79
CA LEU A 234 -20.02 -13.90 1.17
C LEU A 234 -20.19 -12.92 0.00
N GLN A 235 -19.81 -13.33 -1.22
CA GLN A 235 -20.01 -12.54 -2.44
C GLN A 235 -21.47 -12.16 -2.64
N GLN A 236 -22.38 -13.12 -2.49
CA GLN A 236 -23.81 -12.88 -2.60
C GLN A 236 -24.35 -11.96 -1.49
N ALA A 237 -23.92 -12.15 -0.24
CA ALA A 237 -24.35 -11.32 0.88
C ALA A 237 -23.94 -9.85 0.68
N VAL A 238 -22.70 -9.62 0.25
CA VAL A 238 -22.21 -8.26 -0.06
C VAL A 238 -22.92 -7.68 -1.28
N ALA A 239 -23.14 -8.46 -2.34
CA ALA A 239 -23.85 -8.00 -3.53
C ALA A 239 -25.27 -7.53 -3.18
N ARG A 240 -26.00 -8.31 -2.36
CA ARG A 240 -27.32 -7.92 -1.86
C ARG A 240 -27.27 -6.65 -1.02
N LEU A 241 -26.31 -6.55 -0.10
CA LEU A 241 -26.14 -5.34 0.72
C LEU A 241 -25.88 -4.10 -0.16
N HIS A 242 -24.98 -4.21 -1.13
CA HIS A 242 -24.66 -3.12 -2.06
C HIS A 242 -25.89 -2.72 -2.89
N GLU A 243 -26.62 -3.69 -3.44
CA GLU A 243 -27.82 -3.44 -4.24
C GLU A 243 -28.95 -2.81 -3.42
N LYS A 244 -29.19 -3.29 -2.21
CA LYS A 244 -30.35 -2.89 -1.39
C LYS A 244 -30.07 -1.64 -0.53
N SER A 245 -28.82 -1.37 -0.13
CA SER A 245 -28.47 -0.19 0.66
C SER A 245 -27.01 0.27 0.50
N GLN A 246 -26.83 1.33 -0.29
CA GLN A 246 -25.53 2.00 -0.47
C GLN A 246 -25.02 2.65 0.82
N SER A 247 -25.91 3.24 1.63
CA SER A 247 -25.54 3.89 2.90
C SER A 247 -25.03 2.87 3.91
N MET A 248 -25.70 1.72 4.05
CA MET A 248 -25.25 0.65 4.92
C MET A 248 -23.98 -0.01 4.37
N PHE A 249 -23.84 -0.14 3.05
CA PHE A 249 -22.63 -0.66 2.43
C PHE A 249 -21.39 0.20 2.76
N VAL A 250 -21.47 1.52 2.54
CA VAL A 250 -20.37 2.44 2.88
C VAL A 250 -20.17 2.55 4.39
N GLY A 251 -21.26 2.61 5.17
CA GLY A 251 -21.20 2.64 6.64
C GLY A 251 -20.56 1.38 7.22
N SER A 252 -20.77 0.21 6.61
CA SER A 252 -20.16 -1.04 7.02
C SER A 252 -18.62 -1.01 6.93
N ALA A 253 -18.06 -0.16 6.06
CA ALA A 253 -16.60 -0.03 5.88
C ALA A 253 -15.87 0.59 7.09
N LEU A 254 -16.62 1.15 8.05
CA LEU A 254 -16.08 1.60 9.33
C LEU A 254 -15.78 0.42 10.29
N PHE A 255 -16.44 -0.72 10.10
CA PHE A 255 -16.21 -1.92 10.90
C PHE A 255 -15.04 -2.74 10.33
N GLN A 256 -14.35 -3.48 11.21
CA GLN A 256 -13.15 -4.22 10.86
C GLN A 256 -13.33 -5.73 10.93
N GLY A 257 -12.70 -6.44 9.99
CA GLY A 257 -12.56 -7.90 10.01
C GLY A 257 -13.86 -8.65 10.16
N SER A 258 -13.86 -9.65 11.05
CA SER A 258 -15.01 -10.54 11.29
C SER A 258 -16.29 -9.78 11.64
N VAL A 259 -16.19 -8.69 12.42
CA VAL A 259 -17.36 -7.87 12.81
C VAL A 259 -18.07 -7.29 11.58
N ARG A 260 -17.30 -6.83 10.58
CA ARG A 260 -17.89 -6.31 9.34
C ARG A 260 -18.57 -7.43 8.56
N VAL A 261 -17.95 -8.60 8.49
CA VAL A 261 -18.50 -9.77 7.81
C VAL A 261 -19.81 -10.23 8.46
N ASP A 262 -19.84 -10.31 9.79
CA ASP A 262 -21.03 -10.67 10.56
C ASP A 262 -22.17 -9.67 10.33
N LEU A 263 -21.86 -8.38 10.35
CA LEU A 263 -22.83 -7.32 10.05
C LEU A 263 -23.44 -7.47 8.65
N ILE A 264 -22.62 -7.78 7.65
CA ILE A 264 -23.07 -8.01 6.27
C ILE A 264 -23.99 -9.23 6.20
N TYR A 265 -23.64 -10.34 6.87
CA TYR A 265 -24.48 -11.53 6.88
C TYR A 265 -25.82 -11.30 7.56
N VAL A 266 -25.82 -10.66 8.73
CA VAL A 266 -27.06 -10.31 9.46
C VAL A 266 -27.94 -9.41 8.61
N TYR A 267 -27.37 -8.36 8.01
CA TYR A 267 -28.13 -7.47 7.13
C TYR A 267 -28.72 -8.22 5.94
N SER A 268 -27.90 -9.04 5.26
CA SER A 268 -28.38 -9.83 4.12
C SER A 268 -29.48 -10.80 4.51
N PHE A 269 -29.44 -11.39 5.71
CA PHE A 269 -30.47 -12.29 6.20
C PHE A 269 -31.78 -11.54 6.47
N CYS A 270 -31.71 -10.43 7.21
CA CYS A 270 -32.87 -9.58 7.48
C CYS A 270 -33.53 -9.13 6.17
N ARG A 271 -32.73 -8.72 5.17
CA ARG A 271 -33.28 -8.25 3.90
C ARG A 271 -33.95 -9.35 3.08
N VAL A 272 -33.43 -10.58 3.14
CA VAL A 272 -34.09 -11.73 2.48
C VAL A 272 -35.43 -12.06 3.14
N ILE A 273 -35.53 -11.94 4.47
CA ILE A 273 -36.80 -12.12 5.18
C ILE A 273 -37.79 -11.00 4.85
N ASP A 274 -37.31 -9.77 4.84
CA ASP A 274 -38.11 -8.58 4.51
C ASP A 274 -38.69 -8.68 3.10
N ASP A 275 -37.85 -9.02 2.10
CA ASP A 275 -38.29 -9.28 0.73
C ASP A 275 -39.33 -10.43 0.66
N LEU A 276 -39.14 -11.51 1.45
CA LEU A 276 -40.10 -12.63 1.49
C LEU A 276 -41.46 -12.22 2.05
N ILE A 277 -41.51 -11.26 2.98
CA ILE A 277 -42.76 -10.76 3.57
C ILE A 277 -43.41 -9.72 2.66
N ASP A 278 -42.60 -8.85 2.04
CA ASP A 278 -43.08 -7.79 1.15
C ASP A 278 -43.64 -8.34 -0.18
N ASP A 279 -43.09 -9.46 -0.68
CA ASP A 279 -43.47 -10.09 -1.95
C ASP A 279 -44.53 -11.21 -1.81
N ALA A 280 -44.96 -11.56 -0.59
CA ALA A 280 -45.93 -12.63 -0.30
C ALA A 280 -47.39 -12.13 -0.26
#